data_AF-A0A833W535-F1
#
_entry.id   AF-A0A833W535-F1
#
_cell.length_a   1.000
_cell.length_b   1.000
_cell.length_c   1.000
_cell.angle_alpha   90.00
_cell.angle_beta   90.00
_cell.angle_gamma   90.00
#
_symmetry.space_group_name_H-M   'P 1'
#
loop_
_entity.id
_entity.type
_entity.pdbx_description
1 polymer ?
#
loop_
_entity_poly.entity_id
_entity_poly.type
_entity_poly.pdbx_seq_one_letter_code
_entity_poly.pdbx_strand_id
1 'polypeptide(L)'
;MLQSLSIQPLVPVMGGDPCNHSRPEPAADVRTSPDSHKGINATVHVYLRSTAVDQSQPSQERTPDYSFRCTFAELKKLRSQIQSTVDRGGHCAHCKRVATYMAYCWERPRLLAPSWQGGMTLQMEPLSSFLNQLLCFAAQLGSEDHPEFAGIMARFIQPRGDV
;
A
#
# COMPACT_ATOMS: atom_id res chain seq x y z
N MET A 1 -39.97 9.22 -22.63
CA MET A 1 -39.65 9.15 -21.18
C MET A 1 -38.74 7.95 -20.96
N LEU A 2 -37.48 8.18 -20.62
CA LEU A 2 -36.55 7.16 -20.09
C LEU A 2 -35.72 7.87 -19.01
N GLN A 3 -36.03 7.60 -17.75
CA GLN A 3 -35.29 8.12 -16.60
C GLN A 3 -34.00 7.32 -16.45
N SER A 4 -32.85 8.00 -16.59
CA SER A 4 -31.54 7.41 -16.28
C SER A 4 -31.45 7.07 -14.80
N LEU A 5 -31.21 5.79 -14.50
CA LEU A 5 -30.81 5.34 -13.17
C LEU A 5 -29.39 5.83 -12.87
N SER A 6 -29.28 6.90 -12.08
CA SER A 6 -28.01 7.37 -11.53
C SER A 6 -27.58 6.41 -10.41
N ILE A 7 -26.52 5.64 -10.64
CA ILE A 7 -25.86 4.86 -9.59
C ILE A 7 -25.03 5.87 -8.78
N GLN A 8 -25.53 6.26 -7.61
CA GLN A 8 -24.73 7.02 -6.65
C GLN A 8 -23.58 6.13 -6.14
N PRO A 9 -22.36 6.66 -6.00
CA PRO A 9 -21.27 5.93 -5.38
C PRO A 9 -21.63 5.66 -3.92
N LEU A 10 -21.49 4.39 -3.50
CA LEU A 10 -21.65 3.96 -2.12
C LEU A 10 -20.71 4.78 -1.22
N VAL A 11 -21.29 5.72 -0.47
CA VAL A 11 -20.62 6.39 0.63
C VAL A 11 -20.28 5.31 1.66
N PRO A 12 -19.03 5.21 2.16
CA PRO A 12 -18.72 4.27 3.22
C PRO A 12 -19.59 4.56 4.42
N VAL A 13 -20.32 3.55 4.89
CA VAL A 13 -21.19 3.60 6.07
C VAL A 13 -20.37 4.06 7.28
N MET A 14 -20.56 5.32 7.72
CA MET A 14 -20.15 5.76 9.05
C MET A 14 -21.22 5.31 10.04
N GLY A 15 -20.95 4.20 10.71
CA GLY A 15 -21.77 3.70 11.80
C GLY A 15 -20.91 2.95 12.80
N GLY A 16 -20.57 3.61 13.91
CA GLY A 16 -19.86 3.04 15.06
C GLY A 16 -19.43 4.12 16.04
N ASP A 17 -19.70 3.91 17.34
CA ASP A 17 -19.50 4.78 18.51
C ASP A 17 -18.25 5.70 18.49
N PRO A 18 -18.33 6.97 18.95
CA PRO A 18 -17.25 7.96 18.88
C PRO A 18 -16.18 7.86 19.99
N CYS A 19 -16.22 6.83 20.84
CA CYS A 19 -15.32 6.72 22.00
C CYS A 19 -14.51 5.41 21.94
N ASN A 20 -13.23 5.52 21.56
CA ASN A 20 -12.20 4.47 21.64
C ASN A 20 -12.34 3.24 20.72
N HIS A 21 -12.32 3.48 19.41
CA HIS A 21 -11.79 2.50 18.45
C HIS A 21 -10.62 3.13 17.70
N SER A 22 -9.46 3.20 18.35
CA SER A 22 -8.20 3.49 17.65
C SER A 22 -8.02 2.38 16.61
N ARG A 23 -8.45 2.64 15.38
CA ARG A 23 -8.22 1.73 14.26
C ARG A 23 -6.72 1.47 14.24
N PRO A 24 -6.26 0.20 14.20
CA PRO A 24 -4.83 -0.09 14.16
C PRO A 24 -4.17 0.71 13.03
N GLU A 25 -3.29 1.63 13.41
CA GLU A 25 -2.58 2.48 12.49
C GLU A 25 -1.33 1.76 11.96
N PRO A 26 -0.94 1.98 10.70
CA PRO A 26 0.31 1.45 10.19
C PRO A 26 1.49 2.03 10.97
N ALA A 27 2.53 1.22 11.21
CA ALA A 27 3.74 1.66 11.90
C ALA A 27 4.61 2.62 11.05
N ALA A 28 4.27 2.80 9.77
CA ALA A 28 5.02 3.65 8.86
C ALA A 28 4.11 4.21 7.76
N ASP A 29 4.52 5.34 7.20
CA ASP A 29 4.02 5.90 5.94
C ASP A 29 5.07 5.76 4.85
N VAL A 30 4.61 5.63 3.61
CA VAL A 30 5.47 5.43 2.44
C VAL A 30 5.22 6.51 1.39
N ARG A 31 6.29 7.00 0.78
CA ARG A 31 6.23 7.78 -0.46
C ARG A 31 7.14 7.19 -1.49
N THR A 32 6.83 7.44 -2.76
CA THR A 32 7.66 6.97 -3.87
C THR A 32 8.07 8.10 -4.79
N SER A 33 9.32 8.09 -5.21
CA SER A 33 9.86 9.00 -6.22
C SER A 33 10.42 8.22 -7.42
N PRO A 34 10.51 8.85 -8.60
CA PRO A 34 11.11 8.21 -9.77
C PRO A 34 12.56 7.84 -9.49
N ASP A 35 12.97 6.66 -9.93
CA ASP A 35 14.36 6.20 -9.88
C ASP A 35 15.02 6.42 -11.25
N SER A 36 16.22 7.00 -11.28
CA SER A 36 16.93 7.35 -12.52
C SER A 36 17.65 6.17 -13.18
N HIS A 37 17.71 5.01 -12.52
CA HIS A 37 18.33 3.83 -13.09
C HIS A 37 17.51 3.26 -14.25
N LYS A 38 18.17 2.54 -15.15
CA LYS A 38 17.49 1.84 -16.24
C LYS A 38 16.50 0.82 -15.67
N GLY A 39 15.26 0.87 -16.15
CA GLY A 39 14.21 -0.10 -15.82
C GLY A 39 12.92 0.55 -15.35
N ILE A 40 12.01 -0.30 -14.85
CA ILE A 40 10.74 0.12 -14.25
C ILE A 40 10.93 0.09 -12.74
N ASN A 41 11.42 1.20 -12.19
CA ASN A 41 11.86 1.31 -10.79
C ASN A 41 11.25 2.54 -10.11
N ALA A 42 11.24 2.52 -8.79
CA ALA A 42 10.91 3.65 -7.92
C ALA A 42 11.81 3.62 -6.69
N THR A 43 12.10 4.79 -6.13
CA THR A 43 12.68 4.88 -4.78
C THR A 43 11.55 4.97 -3.77
N VAL A 44 11.56 4.08 -2.80
CA VAL A 44 10.58 4.02 -1.71
C VAL A 44 11.19 4.70 -0.50
N HIS A 45 10.54 5.77 -0.05
CA HIS A 45 10.89 6.54 1.15
C HIS A 45 9.98 6.10 2.30
N VAL A 46 10.56 5.64 3.40
CA VAL A 46 9.82 5.15 4.56
C VAL A 46 9.93 6.15 5.71
N TYR A 47 8.77 6.47 6.29
CA TYR A 47 8.61 7.36 7.43
C TYR A 47 8.00 6.57 8.58
N LEU A 48 8.81 6.16 9.55
CA LEU A 48 8.34 5.46 10.74
C LEU A 48 7.49 6.42 11.58
N ARG A 49 6.28 5.98 11.93
CA ARG A 49 5.43 6.73 12.85
C ARG A 49 5.97 6.57 14.26
N SER A 50 6.29 7.69 14.90
CA SER A 50 6.64 7.68 16.32
C SER A 50 5.36 7.59 17.15
N THR A 51 5.37 6.78 18.20
CA THR A 51 4.31 6.71 19.21
C THR A 51 4.39 7.87 20.21
N ALA A 52 5.46 8.68 20.16
CA ALA A 52 5.61 9.85 21.00
C ALA A 52 4.79 11.05 20.46
N VAL A 53 4.28 11.85 21.38
CA VAL A 53 3.39 13.01 21.22
C VAL A 53 4.07 14.21 20.52
N ASP A 54 4.88 13.96 19.49
CA ASP A 54 5.51 14.99 18.65
C ASP A 54 4.94 14.91 17.23
N GLN A 55 3.62 15.09 17.12
CA GLN A 55 2.96 15.33 15.85
C GLN A 55 2.79 16.83 15.63
N SER A 56 3.77 17.46 15.00
CA SER A 56 3.54 18.80 14.43
C SER A 56 4.28 19.11 13.14
N GLN A 57 5.13 18.21 12.61
CA GLN A 57 5.65 18.38 11.26
C GLN A 57 4.80 17.63 10.22
N PRO A 58 4.30 18.33 9.18
CA PRO A 58 3.69 17.67 8.03
C PRO A 58 4.71 16.67 7.47
N SER A 59 4.29 15.46 7.13
CA SER A 59 5.19 14.43 6.56
C SER A 59 5.89 14.89 5.27
N GLN A 60 5.48 16.03 4.68
CA GLN A 60 6.15 16.72 3.57
C GLN A 60 7.52 17.32 3.90
N GLU A 61 7.77 17.69 5.15
CA GLU A 61 9.02 18.36 5.56
C GLU A 61 10.00 17.45 6.29
N ARG A 62 9.55 16.25 6.69
CA ARG A 62 10.39 15.27 7.38
C ARG A 62 11.33 14.58 6.39
N THR A 63 12.57 14.33 6.80
CA THR A 63 13.48 13.42 6.08
C THR A 63 13.04 11.96 6.29
N PRO A 64 13.06 11.11 5.26
CA PRO A 64 12.71 9.70 5.44
C PRO A 64 13.70 9.03 6.39
N ASP A 65 13.21 8.12 7.22
CA ASP A 65 14.06 7.36 8.15
C ASP A 65 15.03 6.46 7.38
N TYR A 66 14.59 5.93 6.23
CA TYR A 66 15.43 5.29 5.24
C TYR A 66 14.73 5.24 3.88
N SER A 67 15.49 4.94 2.83
CA SER A 67 14.97 4.78 1.48
C SER A 67 15.59 3.54 0.82
N PHE A 68 14.84 2.90 -0.06
CA PHE A 68 15.36 1.77 -0.84
C PHE A 68 14.78 1.77 -2.26
N ARG A 69 15.55 1.22 -3.19
CA ARG A 69 15.08 1.04 -4.57
C ARG A 69 14.14 -0.16 -4.65
N CYS A 70 13.01 0.04 -5.31
CA CYS A 70 12.04 -0.99 -5.60
C CYS A 70 11.86 -1.13 -7.12
N THR A 71 12.07 -2.33 -7.62
CA THR A 71 11.86 -2.70 -9.02
C THR A 71 10.45 -3.25 -9.23
N PHE A 72 9.95 -3.17 -10.47
CA PHE A 72 8.67 -3.80 -10.82
C PHE A 72 8.67 -5.32 -10.61
N ALA A 73 9.83 -5.99 -10.71
CA ALA A 73 9.96 -7.41 -10.42
C ALA A 73 9.68 -7.70 -8.92
N GLU A 74 10.17 -6.85 -8.02
CA GLU A 74 9.91 -6.97 -6.59
C GLU A 74 8.46 -6.68 -6.24
N LEU A 75 7.82 -5.71 -6.90
CA LEU A 75 6.37 -5.48 -6.74
C LEU A 75 5.56 -6.70 -7.19
N LYS A 76 5.93 -7.34 -8.32
CA LYS A 76 5.28 -8.58 -8.77
C LYS A 76 5.48 -9.72 -7.76
N LYS A 77 6.68 -9.81 -7.18
CA LYS A 77 6.98 -10.79 -6.13
C LYS A 77 6.14 -10.55 -4.88
N LEU A 78 6.05 -9.29 -4.42
CA LEU A 78 5.20 -8.88 -3.31
C LEU A 78 3.74 -9.29 -3.55
N ARG A 79 3.22 -8.98 -4.75
CA ARG A 79 1.87 -9.39 -5.14
C ARG A 79 1.67 -10.90 -5.04
N SER A 80 2.56 -11.68 -5.65
CA SER A 80 2.47 -13.13 -5.67
C SER A 80 2.47 -13.71 -4.25
N GLN A 81 3.35 -13.21 -3.38
CA GLN A 81 3.43 -13.62 -1.98
C GLN A 81 2.13 -13.30 -1.22
N ILE A 82 1.64 -12.07 -1.33
CA ILE A 82 0.38 -11.65 -0.69
C ILE A 82 -0.78 -12.53 -1.17
N GLN A 83 -0.94 -12.70 -2.49
CA GLN A 83 -1.99 -13.52 -3.08
C GLN A 83 -1.95 -14.95 -2.54
N SER A 84 -0.78 -15.58 -2.54
CA SER A 84 -0.63 -16.94 -2.02
C SER A 84 -1.00 -17.09 -0.54
N THR A 85 -0.79 -16.05 0.28
CA THR A 85 -1.14 -16.06 1.70
C THR A 85 -2.64 -15.81 1.92
N VAL A 86 -3.23 -14.84 1.21
CA VAL A 86 -4.68 -14.56 1.37
C VAL A 86 -5.57 -15.63 0.74
N ASP A 87 -5.08 -16.35 -0.27
CA ASP A 87 -5.79 -17.47 -0.90
C ASP A 87 -5.75 -18.75 -0.05
N ARG A 88 -4.75 -18.90 0.83
CA ARG A 88 -4.58 -20.06 1.72
C ARG A 88 -5.24 -19.92 3.09
N GLY A 89 -5.52 -18.71 3.55
CA GLY A 89 -6.17 -18.47 4.84
C GLY A 89 -7.67 -18.79 4.84
N GLY A 90 -8.23 -19.11 6.01
CA GLY A 90 -9.68 -19.12 6.20
C GLY A 90 -10.26 -17.76 5.79
N HIS A 91 -11.28 -17.76 4.93
CA HIS A 91 -11.75 -16.59 4.17
C HIS A 91 -12.39 -15.46 5.01
N CYS A 92 -11.66 -14.89 5.97
CA CYS A 92 -12.14 -13.75 6.75
C CYS A 92 -12.42 -12.56 5.82
N ALA A 93 -13.34 -11.68 6.23
CA ALA A 93 -13.75 -10.53 5.42
C ALA A 93 -12.59 -9.56 5.13
N HIS A 94 -11.55 -9.54 5.96
CA HIS A 94 -10.35 -8.72 5.70
C HIS A 94 -9.46 -9.32 4.60
N CYS A 95 -9.17 -10.63 4.60
CA CYS A 95 -8.40 -11.29 3.53
C CYS A 95 -9.06 -11.08 2.16
N LYS A 96 -10.39 -11.19 2.08
CA LYS A 96 -11.14 -10.90 0.83
C LYS A 96 -10.97 -9.45 0.37
N ARG A 97 -10.94 -8.49 1.30
CA ARG A 97 -10.68 -7.07 0.98
C ARG A 97 -9.27 -6.85 0.46
N VAL A 98 -8.26 -7.48 1.07
CA VAL A 98 -6.87 -7.43 0.57
C VAL A 98 -6.79 -8.00 -0.84
N ALA A 99 -7.35 -9.19 -1.08
CA ALA A 99 -7.35 -9.82 -2.40
C ALA A 99 -8.04 -8.94 -3.48
N THR A 100 -9.20 -8.37 -3.14
CA THR A 100 -9.95 -7.47 -4.03
C THR A 100 -9.15 -6.21 -4.35
N TYR A 101 -8.52 -5.60 -3.33
CA TYR A 101 -7.67 -4.43 -3.51
C TYR A 101 -6.44 -4.74 -4.38
N MET A 102 -5.82 -5.91 -4.17
CA MET A 102 -4.70 -6.39 -4.99
C MET A 102 -5.09 -6.57 -6.45
N ALA A 103 -6.24 -7.18 -6.73
CA ALA A 103 -6.72 -7.30 -8.11
C ALA A 103 -6.94 -5.92 -8.73
N TYR A 104 -7.65 -5.05 -8.02
CA TYR A 104 -7.94 -3.68 -8.42
C TYR A 104 -6.65 -2.92 -8.75
N CYS A 105 -5.70 -2.75 -7.83
CA CYS A 105 -4.49 -1.94 -8.04
C CYS A 105 -3.59 -2.41 -9.19
N TRP A 106 -3.66 -3.70 -9.57
CA TRP A 106 -2.81 -4.28 -10.61
C TRP A 106 -3.44 -4.28 -12.01
N GLU A 107 -4.68 -3.82 -12.15
CA GLU A 107 -5.26 -3.51 -13.46
C GLU A 107 -4.56 -2.31 -14.09
N ARG A 108 -4.27 -2.36 -15.39
CA ARG A 108 -3.75 -1.20 -16.13
C ARG A 108 -4.86 -0.16 -16.32
N PRO A 109 -4.57 1.14 -16.15
CA PRO A 109 -3.25 1.75 -16.00
C PRO A 109 -2.78 1.95 -14.55
N ARG A 110 -3.47 1.44 -13.53
CA ARG A 110 -3.39 1.95 -12.16
C ARG A 110 -1.99 2.03 -11.57
N LEU A 111 -1.14 1.02 -11.75
CA LEU A 111 0.27 1.08 -11.34
C LEU A 111 1.26 1.40 -12.48
N LEU A 112 0.86 1.16 -13.73
CA LEU A 112 1.74 1.29 -14.90
C LEU A 112 1.13 2.19 -15.97
N ALA A 113 1.88 3.18 -16.42
CA ALA A 113 1.54 4.02 -17.56
C ALA A 113 2.51 3.77 -18.73
N PRO A 114 2.06 3.95 -19.99
CA PRO A 114 2.97 3.99 -21.13
C PRO A 114 3.91 5.19 -21.01
N SER A 115 5.19 4.99 -21.33
CA SER A 115 6.18 6.05 -21.37
C SER A 115 6.35 6.58 -22.80
N TRP A 116 6.80 7.84 -22.92
CA TRP A 116 7.01 8.46 -24.22
C TRP A 116 8.07 7.73 -25.08
N GLN A 117 8.99 7.00 -24.44
CA GLN A 117 10.03 6.20 -25.09
C GLN A 117 9.53 4.81 -25.57
N GLY A 118 8.22 4.56 -25.58
CA GLY A 118 7.65 3.27 -26.01
C GLY A 118 7.77 2.16 -24.95
N GLY A 119 8.03 2.51 -23.69
CA GLY A 119 8.12 1.60 -22.55
C GLY A 119 6.92 1.70 -21.60
N MET A 120 7.06 1.09 -20.42
CA MET A 120 6.12 1.24 -19.29
C MET A 120 6.87 1.90 -18.13
N THR A 121 6.19 2.76 -17.37
CA THR A 121 6.73 3.39 -16.15
C THR A 121 5.77 3.18 -14.99
N LEU A 122 6.30 3.19 -13.75
CA LEU A 122 5.48 3.18 -12.55
C LEU A 122 4.82 4.55 -12.37
N GLN A 123 3.54 4.53 -12.00
CA GLN A 123 2.87 5.73 -11.52
C GLN A 123 3.15 5.91 -10.02
N MET A 124 3.85 6.98 -9.65
CA MET A 124 4.34 7.18 -8.28
C MET A 124 3.22 7.34 -7.25
N GLU A 125 2.22 8.18 -7.53
CA GLU A 125 1.12 8.41 -6.59
C GLU A 125 0.25 7.15 -6.36
N PRO A 126 -0.15 6.40 -7.41
CA PRO A 126 -0.79 5.10 -7.22
C PRO A 126 0.09 4.08 -6.50
N LEU A 127 1.41 4.05 -6.76
CA LEU A 127 2.33 3.16 -6.06
C LEU A 127 2.43 3.49 -4.57
N SER A 128 2.55 4.77 -4.22
CA SER A 128 2.53 5.23 -2.82
C SER A 128 1.22 4.84 -2.13
N SER A 129 0.09 5.09 -2.78
CA SER A 129 -1.24 4.74 -2.25
C SER A 129 -1.40 3.23 -2.07
N PHE A 130 -0.90 2.44 -3.01
CA PHE A 130 -0.88 0.98 -2.94
C PHE A 130 -0.10 0.48 -1.72
N LEU A 131 1.13 0.95 -1.53
CA LEU A 131 1.98 0.51 -0.42
C LEU A 131 1.42 0.92 0.95
N ASN A 132 0.93 2.16 1.09
CA ASN A 132 0.31 2.60 2.35
C ASN A 132 -0.95 1.81 2.70
N GLN A 133 -1.79 1.50 1.71
CA GLN A 133 -2.99 0.70 1.96
C GLN A 133 -2.65 -0.74 2.39
N LEU A 134 -1.58 -1.34 1.84
CA LEU A 134 -1.10 -2.63 2.30
C LEU A 134 -0.58 -2.58 3.75
N LEU A 135 0.10 -1.51 4.14
CA LEU A 135 0.53 -1.30 5.52
C LEU A 135 -0.67 -1.15 6.46
N CYS A 136 -1.72 -0.42 6.03
CA CYS A 136 -2.96 -0.31 6.78
C CYS A 136 -3.64 -1.67 6.98
N PHE A 137 -3.64 -2.52 5.94
CA PHE A 137 -4.15 -3.88 6.08
C PHE A 137 -3.29 -4.72 7.02
N ALA A 138 -1.96 -4.57 7.00
CA ALA A 138 -1.08 -5.33 7.89
C ALA A 138 -1.31 -4.96 9.36
N ALA A 139 -1.51 -3.67 9.64
CA ALA A 139 -1.87 -3.19 10.97
C ALA A 139 -3.24 -3.71 11.43
N GLN A 140 -4.24 -3.73 10.54
CA GLN A 140 -5.60 -4.20 10.87
C GLN A 140 -5.69 -5.71 11.07
N LEU A 141 -4.93 -6.48 10.29
CA LEU A 141 -4.91 -7.93 10.40
C LEU A 141 -4.10 -8.42 11.59
N GLY A 142 -3.12 -7.63 12.06
CA GLY A 142 -2.27 -7.98 13.20
C GLY A 142 -1.30 -9.14 12.93
N SER A 143 -0.24 -9.22 13.73
CA SER A 143 0.72 -10.32 13.67
C SER A 143 0.16 -11.64 14.18
N GLU A 144 -0.83 -11.59 15.06
CA GLU A 144 -1.39 -12.78 15.74
C GLU A 144 -2.36 -13.54 14.84
N ASP A 145 -3.28 -12.84 14.17
CA ASP A 145 -4.30 -13.47 13.34
C ASP A 145 -3.77 -13.80 11.93
N HIS A 146 -2.84 -12.99 11.41
CA HIS A 146 -2.28 -13.15 10.06
C HIS A 146 -0.76 -12.92 10.01
N PRO A 147 0.03 -13.76 10.70
CA PRO A 147 1.49 -13.60 10.83
C PRO A 147 2.21 -13.61 9.48
N GLU A 148 1.75 -14.41 8.52
CA GLU A 148 2.34 -14.49 7.19
C GLU A 148 2.23 -13.17 6.41
N PHE A 149 1.03 -12.56 6.40
CA PHE A 149 0.81 -11.31 5.69
C PHE A 149 1.58 -10.16 6.34
N ALA A 150 1.52 -10.06 7.67
CA ALA A 150 2.30 -9.09 8.43
C ALA A 150 3.80 -9.26 8.17
N GLY A 151 4.30 -10.50 8.15
CA GLY A 151 5.70 -10.82 7.89
C GLY A 151 6.15 -10.55 6.44
N ILE A 152 5.26 -10.71 5.45
CA ILE A 152 5.54 -10.29 4.06
C ILE A 152 5.72 -8.77 4.00
N MET A 153 4.78 -8.02 4.60
CA MET A 153 4.84 -6.56 4.59
C MET A 153 6.05 -6.02 5.36
N ALA A 154 6.32 -6.55 6.55
CA ALA A 154 7.48 -6.18 7.36
C ALA A 154 8.80 -6.41 6.60
N ARG A 155 8.97 -7.57 5.96
CA ARG A 155 10.16 -7.86 5.13
C ARG A 155 10.24 -6.98 3.89
N PHE A 156 9.09 -6.63 3.31
CA PHE A 156 9.09 -5.76 2.14
C PHE A 156 9.60 -4.36 2.48
N ILE A 157 9.17 -3.79 3.61
CA ILE A 157 9.56 -2.44 4.01
C ILE A 157 10.89 -2.38 4.76
N GLN A 158 11.49 -3.49 5.18
CA GLN A 158 12.76 -3.48 5.92
C GLN A 158 13.84 -2.66 5.20
N PRO A 159 14.72 -1.95 5.96
CA PRO A 159 15.89 -1.31 5.38
C PRO A 159 16.70 -2.30 4.54
N ARG A 160 17.05 -1.89 3.33
CA ARG A 160 17.92 -2.62 2.41
C ARG A 160 19.13 -1.74 2.15
N GLY A 161 20.26 -2.36 1.78
CA GLY A 161 21.49 -1.61 1.48
C GLY A 161 21.23 -0.41 0.56
N ASP A 162 21.99 0.67 0.81
CA ASP A 162 21.69 2.03 0.38
C ASP A 162 21.51 2.21 -1.14
N VAL A 163 20.69 3.22 -1.48
CA VAL A 163 20.55 3.84 -2.81
C VAL A 163 21.48 5.03 -2.90
#